data_AF-A0A2V4C420-F1
#
_entry.id   AF-A0A2V4C420-F1
#
_cell.length_a   1.000
_cell.length_b   1.000
_cell.length_c   1.000
_cell.angle_alpha   90.00
_cell.angle_beta   90.00
_cell.angle_gamma   90.00
#
_symmetry.space_group_name_H-M   'P 1'
#
loop_
_entity.id
_entity.type
_entity.pdbx_description
1 polymer ?
#
loop_
_entity_poly.entity_id
_entity_poly.type
_entity_poly.pdbx_seq_one_letter_code
_entity_poly.pdbx_strand_id
1 'polypeptide(L)'
;MLFNREITEWEHIVNGSYDIEFDYVAIDRIGQLAIFSTFNRGFKPKIVTKSFEDFLKLDKFIETLPKIGTPIQKVDNDGNYDDWRNYAELGFYAYDNQDVHRTNKLERYDIIYQPKEPLTIENQTELKKFENIIPKFDLVFGENLKFVELENTLKE
;
A
#
# COMPACT_ATOMS: atom_id res chain seq x y z
N MET A 1 30.39 -13.71 -6.81
CA MET A 1 29.73 -12.69 -5.97
C MET A 1 28.62 -12.04 -6.78
N LEU A 2 27.52 -11.69 -6.10
CA LEU A 2 26.36 -10.91 -6.53
C LEU A 2 25.09 -11.71 -6.92
N PHE A 3 24.32 -11.98 -5.85
CA PHE A 3 22.86 -11.99 -5.73
C PHE A 3 22.02 -12.95 -6.60
N ASN A 4 22.07 -14.24 -6.26
CA ASN A 4 20.86 -15.08 -6.25
C ASN A 4 20.22 -14.96 -4.85
N ARG A 5 19.36 -13.94 -4.65
CA ARG A 5 18.31 -14.05 -3.63
C ARG A 5 17.05 -14.44 -4.40
N GLU A 6 16.62 -15.69 -4.26
CA GLU A 6 15.27 -16.05 -4.61
C GLU A 6 14.34 -15.27 -3.68
N ILE A 7 13.73 -14.21 -4.20
CA ILE A 7 12.73 -13.41 -3.49
C ILE A 7 11.44 -14.23 -3.54
N THR A 8 11.17 -15.00 -2.49
CA THR A 8 10.08 -15.98 -2.48
C THR A 8 8.73 -15.42 -2.04
N GLU A 9 8.65 -14.20 -1.51
CA GLU A 9 7.43 -13.64 -0.90
C GLU A 9 6.84 -12.41 -1.60
N TRP A 10 7.55 -11.84 -2.59
CA TRP A 10 7.06 -10.73 -3.39
C TRP A 10 6.84 -11.19 -4.83
N GLU A 11 5.83 -10.62 -5.48
CA GLU A 11 5.55 -10.84 -6.90
C GLU A 11 5.69 -9.53 -7.64
N HIS A 12 6.50 -9.56 -8.70
CA HIS A 12 6.44 -8.53 -9.73
C HIS A 12 5.16 -8.70 -10.52
N ILE A 13 4.43 -7.61 -10.72
CA ILE A 13 3.34 -7.60 -11.70
C ILE A 13 4.01 -7.68 -13.09
N VAL A 14 3.86 -8.81 -13.78
CA VAL A 14 4.35 -8.99 -15.16
C VAL A 14 3.16 -8.91 -16.09
N ASN A 15 3.11 -7.85 -16.89
CA ASN A 15 1.97 -7.56 -17.76
C ASN A 15 2.09 -8.26 -19.13
N GLY A 16 0.97 -8.81 -19.60
CA GLY A 16 0.79 -9.36 -20.94
C GLY A 16 0.22 -8.37 -21.96
N SER A 17 -0.49 -7.30 -21.55
CA SER A 17 -1.12 -6.35 -22.50
C SER A 17 -1.94 -5.17 -21.93
N TYR A 18 -2.17 -5.01 -20.61
CA TYR A 18 -3.09 -3.97 -20.09
C TYR A 18 -2.56 -3.22 -18.86
N ASP A 19 -2.58 -1.89 -18.91
CA ASP A 19 -2.24 -1.01 -17.78
C ASP A 19 -3.20 -1.24 -16.60
N ILE A 20 -2.72 -1.93 -15.56
CA ILE A 20 -3.49 -2.20 -14.33
C ILE A 20 -2.80 -1.48 -13.17
N GLU A 21 -3.56 -0.61 -12.52
CA GLU A 21 -3.28 -0.11 -11.18
C GLU A 21 -3.81 -1.11 -10.15
N PHE A 22 -3.03 -1.31 -9.10
CA PHE A 22 -3.33 -2.28 -8.07
C PHE A 22 -3.09 -1.64 -6.70
N ASP A 23 -4.17 -1.51 -5.95
CA ASP A 23 -4.18 -0.98 -4.59
C ASP A 23 -4.28 -2.11 -3.59
N TYR A 24 -3.50 -2.04 -2.51
CA TYR A 24 -3.61 -3.00 -1.42
C TYR A 24 -3.44 -2.37 -0.05
N VAL A 25 -4.16 -2.94 0.93
CA VAL A 25 -4.07 -2.55 2.33
C VAL A 25 -2.84 -3.18 2.97
N ALA A 26 -2.18 -2.45 3.85
CA ALA A 26 -1.11 -2.97 4.70
C ALA A 26 -1.25 -2.48 6.15
N ILE A 27 -0.65 -3.21 7.08
CA ILE A 27 -0.59 -2.89 8.51
C ILE A 27 0.86 -2.64 8.91
N ASP A 28 1.13 -1.58 9.68
CA ASP A 28 2.45 -1.35 10.27
C ASP A 28 2.57 -1.94 11.69
N ARG A 29 3.75 -1.80 12.32
CA ARG A 29 4.04 -2.44 13.61
C ARG A 29 3.22 -1.91 14.78
N ILE A 30 2.60 -0.72 14.64
CA ILE A 30 1.74 -0.11 15.66
C ILE A 30 0.25 -0.22 15.28
N GLY A 31 -0.07 -0.98 14.23
CA GLY A 31 -1.43 -1.26 13.82
C GLY A 31 -2.07 -0.18 12.95
N GLN A 32 -1.31 0.80 12.45
CA GLN A 32 -1.82 1.77 11.49
C GLN A 32 -2.02 1.11 10.13
N LEU A 33 -2.98 1.63 9.37
CA LEU A 33 -3.34 1.10 8.06
C LEU A 33 -2.89 2.03 6.94
N ALA A 34 -2.42 1.43 5.85
CA ALA A 34 -2.04 2.13 4.64
C ALA A 34 -2.64 1.49 3.39
N ILE A 35 -2.81 2.30 2.34
CA ILE A 35 -3.02 1.85 0.97
C ILE A 35 -1.73 2.08 0.18
N PHE A 36 -1.30 1.05 -0.53
CA PHE A 36 -0.18 1.09 -1.46
C PHE A 36 -0.69 0.89 -2.88
N SER A 37 -0.52 1.92 -3.71
CA SER A 37 -0.88 1.90 -5.12
C SER A 37 0.34 1.54 -5.96
N THR A 38 0.20 0.55 -6.83
CA THR A 38 1.24 0.17 -7.77
C THR A 38 0.69 -0.01 -9.17
N PHE A 39 1.37 0.58 -10.15
CA PHE A 39 1.03 0.45 -11.55
C PHE A 39 2.00 -0.48 -12.28
N ASN A 40 1.49 -1.36 -13.13
CA ASN A 40 2.21 -2.15 -14.14
C ASN A 40 3.36 -3.07 -13.67
N ARG A 41 4.47 -2.49 -13.16
CA ARG A 41 5.78 -3.13 -12.88
C ARG A 41 6.23 -3.01 -11.43
N GLY A 42 5.40 -2.46 -10.55
CA GLY A 42 5.75 -2.42 -9.13
C GLY A 42 5.60 -3.79 -8.45
N PHE A 43 5.93 -3.78 -7.17
CA PHE A 43 6.06 -4.96 -6.35
C PHE A 43 4.92 -5.01 -5.36
N LYS A 44 4.32 -6.20 -5.18
CA LYS A 44 3.34 -6.44 -4.11
C LYS A 44 3.75 -7.69 -3.31
N PRO A 45 3.42 -7.77 -2.02
CA PRO A 45 3.54 -9.00 -1.26
C PRO A 45 2.61 -10.09 -1.85
N LYS A 46 3.07 -11.34 -1.90
CA LYS A 46 2.27 -12.49 -2.37
C LYS A 46 0.99 -12.70 -1.57
N ILE A 47 1.01 -12.35 -0.28
CA ILE A 47 -0.13 -12.48 0.63
C ILE A 47 -1.38 -11.75 0.12
N VAL A 48 -1.20 -10.59 -0.54
CA VAL A 48 -2.32 -9.79 -1.06
C VAL A 48 -3.17 -10.56 -2.06
N THR A 49 -2.55 -11.43 -2.86
CA THR A 49 -3.23 -12.20 -3.91
C THR A 49 -3.50 -13.65 -3.52
N LYS A 50 -3.38 -14.02 -2.24
CA LYS A 50 -3.69 -15.38 -1.76
C LYS A 50 -5.16 -15.76 -1.97
N SER A 51 -6.07 -14.78 -1.96
CA SER A 51 -7.50 -14.99 -2.15
C SER A 51 -8.10 -13.81 -2.95
N PHE A 52 -8.43 -14.05 -4.22
CA PHE A 52 -9.06 -13.03 -5.07
C PHE A 52 -10.47 -12.65 -4.57
N GLU A 53 -11.20 -13.61 -4.02
CA GLU A 53 -12.53 -13.35 -3.45
C GLU A 53 -12.46 -12.42 -2.23
N ASP A 54 -11.51 -12.65 -1.32
CA ASP A 54 -11.33 -11.80 -0.15
C ASP A 54 -10.80 -10.42 -0.54
N PHE A 55 -9.93 -10.35 -1.56
CA PHE A 55 -9.47 -9.08 -2.13
C PHE A 55 -10.65 -8.23 -2.62
N LEU A 56 -11.56 -8.80 -3.42
CA LEU A 56 -12.75 -8.09 -3.91
C LEU A 56 -13.72 -7.67 -2.80
N LYS A 57 -13.82 -8.46 -1.73
CA LYS A 57 -14.65 -8.11 -0.56
C LYS A 57 -14.02 -6.98 0.24
N LEU A 58 -12.69 -7.01 0.42
CA LEU A 58 -11.93 -5.98 1.12
C LEU A 58 -12.03 -4.64 0.37
N ASP A 59 -11.82 -4.65 -0.94
CA ASP A 59 -11.94 -3.49 -1.82
C ASP A 59 -13.30 -2.79 -1.67
N LYS A 60 -14.39 -3.55 -1.83
CA LYS A 60 -15.76 -3.04 -1.61
C LYS A 60 -16.00 -2.56 -0.18
N PHE A 61 -15.40 -3.20 0.81
CA PHE A 61 -15.56 -2.79 2.20
C PHE A 61 -14.89 -1.45 2.48
N ILE A 62 -13.73 -1.17 1.89
CA ILE A 62 -13.03 0.13 2.03
C ILE A 62 -13.93 1.27 1.56
N GLU A 63 -14.70 1.09 0.48
CA GLU A 63 -15.67 2.09 -0.01
C GLU A 63 -16.78 2.43 1.01
N THR A 64 -17.04 1.55 1.97
CA THR A 64 -18.04 1.76 3.04
C THR A 64 -17.47 2.46 4.29
N LEU A 65 -16.15 2.53 4.36
CA LEU A 65 -15.35 3.59 4.98
C LEU A 65 -16.05 4.88 5.44
N PRO A 66 -16.34 5.15 6.73
CA PRO A 66 -16.60 6.55 7.11
C PRO A 66 -15.33 7.38 6.94
N LYS A 67 -15.47 8.60 6.42
CA LYS A 67 -14.38 9.59 6.39
C LYS A 67 -14.12 10.10 7.82
N ILE A 68 -12.94 9.83 8.35
CA ILE A 68 -12.53 10.18 9.72
C ILE A 68 -11.28 11.06 9.79
N GLY A 69 -10.50 11.09 8.70
CA GLY A 69 -9.19 11.72 8.66
C GLY A 69 -9.20 13.06 7.94
N THR A 70 -8.40 14.00 8.44
CA THR A 70 -8.00 15.17 7.67
C THR A 70 -6.78 14.80 6.82
N PRO A 71 -6.86 14.85 5.48
CA PRO A 71 -5.76 14.49 4.61
C PRO A 71 -4.70 15.60 4.61
N ILE A 72 -3.42 15.23 4.77
CA ILE A 72 -2.28 16.13 4.67
C ILE A 72 -1.43 15.68 3.48
N GLN A 73 -1.36 16.50 2.44
CA GLN A 73 -0.54 16.23 1.25
C GLN A 73 0.94 16.27 1.60
N LYS A 74 1.71 15.32 1.05
CA LYS A 74 3.14 15.14 1.33
C LYS A 74 4.05 15.33 0.13
N VAL A 75 3.48 15.45 -1.07
CA VAL A 75 4.18 15.75 -2.31
C VAL A 75 3.95 17.20 -2.73
N ASP A 76 5.00 17.84 -3.25
CA ASP A 76 5.01 19.27 -3.62
C ASP A 76 4.62 19.54 -5.08
N ASN A 77 4.19 18.52 -5.83
CA ASN A 77 3.90 18.62 -7.27
C ASN A 77 2.39 18.67 -7.57
N ASP A 78 2.05 19.28 -8.71
CA ASP A 78 0.68 19.44 -9.21
C ASP A 78 0.19 18.19 -9.98
N GLY A 79 0.18 17.04 -9.32
CA GLY A 79 -0.44 15.81 -9.84
C GLY A 79 -1.93 15.70 -9.49
N ASN A 80 -2.66 14.87 -10.24
CA ASN A 80 -3.99 14.45 -9.81
C ASN A 80 -3.82 13.34 -8.76
N TYR A 81 -4.15 13.66 -7.51
CA TYR A 81 -3.99 12.77 -6.37
C TYR A 81 -5.29 12.52 -5.60
N ASP A 82 -6.44 12.67 -6.26
CA ASP A 82 -7.75 12.59 -5.61
C ASP A 82 -8.02 11.23 -4.96
N ASP A 83 -7.55 10.13 -5.55
CA ASP A 83 -7.74 8.78 -5.00
C ASP A 83 -6.94 8.58 -3.70
N TRP A 84 -5.66 8.97 -3.68
CA TRP A 84 -4.85 8.97 -2.46
C TRP A 84 -5.40 9.92 -1.38
N ARG A 85 -5.96 11.06 -1.78
CA ARG A 85 -6.65 11.95 -0.86
C ARG A 85 -7.87 11.27 -0.25
N ASN A 86 -8.68 10.58 -1.05
CA ASN A 86 -9.86 9.85 -0.58
C ASN A 86 -9.46 8.77 0.44
N TYR A 87 -8.39 8.01 0.19
CA TYR A 87 -7.86 7.05 1.17
C TYR A 87 -7.44 7.71 2.48
N ALA A 88 -6.76 8.86 2.41
CA ALA A 88 -6.38 9.60 3.61
C ALA A 88 -7.56 10.20 4.37
N GLU A 89 -8.65 10.57 3.69
CA GLU A 89 -9.91 10.98 4.32
C GLU A 89 -10.57 9.82 5.10
N LEU A 90 -10.36 8.57 4.68
CA LEU A 90 -10.78 7.37 5.43
C LEU A 90 -9.82 7.03 6.59
N GLY A 91 -8.70 7.74 6.72
CA GLY A 91 -7.69 7.51 7.76
C GLY A 91 -6.54 6.60 7.34
N PHE A 92 -6.39 6.23 6.06
CA PHE A 92 -5.23 5.47 5.60
C PHE A 92 -4.04 6.37 5.29
N TYR A 93 -2.82 5.88 5.53
CA TYR A 93 -1.64 6.42 4.85
C TYR A 93 -1.70 6.02 3.37
N ALA A 94 -1.51 6.96 2.45
CA ALA A 94 -1.68 6.71 1.02
C ALA A 94 -0.34 6.83 0.31
N TYR A 95 0.12 5.70 -0.23
CA TYR A 95 1.40 5.56 -0.91
C TYR A 95 1.23 5.25 -2.38
N ASP A 96 2.13 5.76 -3.21
CA ASP A 96 2.18 5.41 -4.63
C ASP A 96 3.60 5.03 -5.07
N ASN A 97 3.68 4.07 -5.98
CA ASN A 97 4.90 3.75 -6.71
C ASN A 97 5.08 4.69 -7.90
N GLN A 98 5.54 5.91 -7.60
CA GLN A 98 5.79 6.95 -8.60
C GLN A 98 6.94 6.64 -9.57
N ASP A 99 7.72 5.56 -9.37
CA ASP A 99 8.83 5.21 -10.27
C ASP A 99 8.39 4.92 -11.71
N VAL A 100 7.12 4.55 -11.91
CA VAL A 100 6.56 4.37 -13.26
C VAL A 100 6.53 5.68 -14.06
N HIS A 101 6.53 6.83 -13.38
CA HIS A 101 6.53 8.16 -13.99
C HIS A 101 7.91 8.81 -14.00
N ARG A 102 8.92 8.21 -13.37
CA ARG A 102 10.26 8.80 -13.23
C ARG A 102 11.21 8.33 -14.33
N THR A 103 12.07 9.24 -14.76
CA THR A 103 13.26 8.88 -15.57
C THR A 103 14.29 8.14 -14.71
N ASN A 104 14.53 8.60 -13.48
CA ASN A 104 15.44 7.97 -12.53
C ASN A 104 14.63 7.29 -11.44
N LYS A 105 14.66 5.95 -11.41
CA LYS A 105 13.95 5.16 -10.40
C LYS A 105 14.57 5.37 -9.02
N LEU A 106 13.71 5.49 -8.01
CA LEU A 106 14.10 5.63 -6.60
C LEU A 106 13.88 4.35 -5.78
N GLU A 107 13.25 3.35 -6.38
CA GLU A 107 12.96 2.02 -5.84
C GLU A 107 12.22 2.11 -4.49
N ARG A 108 11.15 2.92 -4.49
CA ARG A 108 10.38 3.24 -3.29
C ARG A 108 8.92 3.51 -3.60
N TYR A 109 8.12 3.40 -2.55
CA TYR A 109 6.82 4.04 -2.45
C TYR A 109 6.97 5.45 -1.89
N ASP A 110 6.31 6.40 -2.52
CA ASP A 110 6.21 7.77 -2.04
C ASP A 110 4.92 7.96 -1.27
N ILE A 111 5.01 8.59 -0.10
CA ILE A 111 3.81 8.99 0.62
C ILE A 111 3.19 10.19 -0.10
N ILE A 112 1.97 10.03 -0.59
CA ILE A 112 1.21 11.08 -1.29
C ILE A 112 0.38 11.87 -0.28
N TYR A 113 -0.35 11.16 0.59
CA TYR A 113 -1.10 11.73 1.70
C TYR A 113 -0.85 10.97 2.99
N GLN A 114 -0.82 11.71 4.10
CA GLN A 114 -0.93 11.16 5.46
C GLN A 114 -2.27 11.61 6.08
N PRO A 115 -2.94 10.75 6.87
CA PRO A 115 -4.10 11.14 7.65
C PRO A 115 -3.62 11.82 8.93
N LYS A 116 -4.25 12.93 9.31
CA LYS A 116 -4.03 13.51 10.64
C LYS A 116 -4.59 12.61 11.76
N GLU A 117 -5.68 11.89 11.48
CA GLU A 117 -6.31 10.92 12.35
C GLU A 117 -6.20 9.51 11.74
N PRO A 118 -5.13 8.73 12.07
CA PRO A 118 -4.91 7.43 11.45
C PRO A 118 -5.96 6.38 11.84
N LEU A 119 -6.41 5.64 10.83
CA LEU A 119 -7.17 4.41 11.00
C LEU A 119 -6.24 3.31 11.53
N THR A 120 -6.68 2.60 12.56
CA THR A 120 -5.93 1.48 13.13
C THR A 120 -6.72 0.19 13.06
N ILE A 121 -6.02 -0.93 12.88
CA ILE A 121 -6.62 -2.27 12.81
C ILE A 121 -7.38 -2.63 14.09
N GLU A 122 -6.95 -2.12 15.26
CA GLU A 122 -7.61 -2.38 16.54
C GLU A 122 -9.08 -1.95 16.54
N ASN A 123 -9.38 -0.83 15.88
CA ASN A 123 -10.71 -0.23 15.81
C ASN A 123 -11.55 -0.74 14.63
N GLN A 124 -11.05 -1.72 13.86
CA GLN A 124 -11.65 -2.18 12.60
C GLN A 124 -11.86 -3.69 12.58
N THR A 125 -12.84 -4.17 13.38
CA THR A 125 -13.17 -5.61 13.50
C THR A 125 -13.51 -6.26 12.16
N GLU A 126 -14.11 -5.53 11.23
CA GLU A 126 -14.41 -6.05 9.88
C GLU A 126 -13.13 -6.20 9.04
N LEU A 127 -12.17 -5.26 9.11
CA LEU A 127 -10.87 -5.41 8.43
C LEU A 127 -10.08 -6.61 8.96
N LYS A 128 -10.21 -6.93 10.25
CA LYS A 128 -9.55 -8.11 10.84
C LYS A 128 -9.91 -9.42 10.16
N LYS A 129 -11.10 -9.51 9.54
CA LYS A 129 -11.54 -10.70 8.79
C LYS A 129 -10.69 -10.96 7.55
N PHE A 130 -9.99 -9.94 7.05
CA PHE A 130 -9.13 -10.00 5.87
C PHE A 130 -7.64 -10.04 6.22
N GLU A 131 -7.25 -10.21 7.48
CA GLU A 131 -5.83 -10.24 7.90
C GLU A 131 -5.00 -11.30 7.17
N ASN A 132 -5.63 -12.37 6.66
CA ASN A 132 -4.98 -13.41 5.86
C ASN A 132 -4.48 -12.95 4.48
N ILE A 133 -4.92 -11.77 4.01
CA ILE A 133 -4.48 -11.14 2.77
C ILE A 133 -3.84 -9.75 2.97
N ILE A 134 -3.78 -9.25 4.21
CA ILE A 134 -3.20 -7.94 4.50
C ILE A 134 -1.74 -8.13 4.97
N PRO A 135 -0.73 -7.68 4.19
CA PRO A 135 0.67 -7.70 4.62
C PRO A 135 0.88 -6.86 5.89
N LYS A 136 1.75 -7.36 6.76
CA LYS A 136 2.15 -6.70 8.01
C LYS A 136 3.62 -6.34 7.93
N PHE A 137 3.98 -5.12 8.33
CA PHE A 137 5.36 -4.64 8.26
C PHE A 137 5.89 -4.21 9.63
N ASP A 138 7.12 -4.60 9.95
CA ASP A 138 7.88 -4.21 11.15
C ASP A 138 8.53 -2.82 10.99
N LEU A 139 7.73 -1.84 10.61
CA LEU A 139 8.09 -0.43 10.51
C LEU A 139 6.90 0.45 10.92
N VAL A 140 7.02 1.77 10.83
CA VAL A 140 5.92 2.72 11.06
C VAL A 140 5.71 3.54 9.80
N PHE A 141 4.45 3.76 9.42
CA PHE A 141 4.11 4.58 8.26
C PHE A 141 4.29 6.08 8.55
N GLY A 142 4.55 6.87 7.50
CA GLY A 142 4.61 8.34 7.58
C GLY A 142 5.69 9.01 6.73
N GLU A 143 6.60 8.23 6.15
CA GLU A 143 7.69 8.70 5.29
C GLU A 143 7.76 7.84 4.02
N ASN A 144 8.51 8.26 3.00
CA ASN A 144 8.73 7.45 1.81
C ASN A 144 9.44 6.13 2.18
N LEU A 145 9.02 5.01 1.60
CA LEU A 145 9.46 3.67 1.99
C LEU A 145 10.17 2.98 0.83
N LYS A 146 11.43 2.61 1.00
CA LYS A 146 12.17 1.87 -0.04
C LYS A 146 11.65 0.44 -0.14
N PHE A 147 11.69 -0.14 -1.35
CA PHE A 147 11.28 -1.53 -1.54
C PHE A 147 12.10 -2.49 -0.67
N VAL A 148 13.42 -2.26 -0.57
CA VAL A 148 14.29 -3.08 0.31
C VAL A 148 13.92 -2.99 1.79
N GLU A 149 13.36 -1.87 2.26
CA GLU A 149 12.91 -1.72 3.64
C GLU A 149 11.61 -2.51 3.86
N LEU A 150 10.67 -2.42 2.93
CA LEU A 150 9.43 -3.20 2.95
C LEU A 150 9.71 -4.71 2.89
N GLU A 151 10.61 -5.15 2.02
CA GLU A 151 11.02 -6.56 1.92
C GLU A 151 11.62 -7.08 3.23
N ASN A 152 12.52 -6.31 3.86
CA ASN A 152 13.18 -6.73 5.09
C ASN A 152 12.27 -6.68 6.33
N THR A 153 11.14 -5.97 6.24
CA THR A 153 10.22 -5.75 7.38
C THR A 153 8.92 -6.51 7.24
N LEU A 154 8.63 -7.14 6.09
CA LEU A 154 7.46 -7.98 5.90
C LEU A 154 7.43 -9.11 6.95
N LYS A 155 6.29 -9.25 7.63
CA LYS A 155 5.96 -10.34 8.55
C LYS A 155 4.84 -11.15 7.91
N GLU A 156 5.03 -12.47 7.81
CA GLU A 156 4.00 -13.41 7.33
C GLU A 156 2.76 -13.46 8.23
#